data_AF-A0A379U7G5-F1
#
_entry.id   AF-A0A379U7G5-F1
#
_cell.length_a   1.000
_cell.length_b   1.000
_cell.length_c   1.000
_cell.angle_alpha   90.00
_cell.angle_beta   90.00
_cell.angle_gamma   90.00
#
_symmetry.space_group_name_H-M   'P 1'
#
loop_
_entity.id
_entity.type
_entity.pdbx_description
1 polymer ?
#
loop_
_entity_poly.entity_id
_entity_poly.type
_entity_poly.pdbx_seq_one_letter_code
_entity_poly.pdbx_strand_id
1 'polypeptide(L)'
;MSCTRRQFITRVGALAAVSGMAGRVVANTLNINGVRYGMVHDESLCIGCTACMDACREVNQVPEGVSRLTIIRSEPLGTFPEVKYRFFRHSCQHCDHAPCVDVCPTGASFRDAASGIVDVNPDLCVGCQYCIAACPYRVRFIHPVSKTADKCDFCRKTRLKEGRLPACVESCPTKALTFGNLDDPDSEISRLLREKPTYRYKLALGTKPKVYRVPFNYGEVSQWTNASAFHFDSLVWDWPIAIYLFLIGISAGLVTLAILLRRFHPQAGGADSTLLRTTLVVGPGAIILGLLILVFHLTRPWTFWKLMFHYSFTSVMSMGVMLFQLYMVVLILWLAKIFEKEVIALQQRWLPRLGLVQSVLTLLTPLHRALETVMLVLAVLLGAYTGFLLSALKSYPFLNNPILPALFLFSGISPARR
;
A
#
# COMPACT_ATOMS: atom_id res chain seq x y z
N MET A 1 4.10 38.54 22.74
CA MET A 1 3.46 37.53 23.61
C MET A 1 4.40 36.33 23.72
N SER A 2 5.12 36.20 24.84
CA SER A 2 6.10 35.15 25.06
C SER A 2 5.40 33.85 25.46
N CYS A 3 5.29 32.90 24.53
CA CYS A 3 4.80 31.57 24.81
C CYS A 3 5.88 30.81 25.61
N THR A 4 5.60 30.46 26.86
CA THR A 4 6.56 29.74 27.71
C THR A 4 6.59 28.27 27.35
N ARG A 5 7.78 27.65 27.45
CA ARG A 5 8.09 26.25 27.09
C ARG A 5 7.10 25.23 27.69
N ARG A 6 6.49 25.54 28.83
CA ARG A 6 5.47 24.73 29.51
C ARG A 6 4.14 24.69 28.75
N GLN A 7 3.69 25.81 28.19
CA GLN A 7 2.46 25.91 27.39
C GLN A 7 2.59 25.23 26.01
N PHE A 8 3.79 25.18 25.45
CA PHE A 8 4.08 24.43 24.22
C PHE A 8 3.92 22.92 24.45
N ILE A 9 4.46 22.39 25.55
CA ILE A 9 4.36 20.96 25.89
C ILE A 9 2.91 20.54 26.17
N THR A 10 2.11 21.38 26.84
CA THR A 10 0.69 21.07 27.08
C THR A 10 -0.14 21.04 25.79
N ARG A 11 0.17 21.92 24.82
CA ARG A 11 -0.51 21.95 23.51
C ARG A 11 -0.10 20.80 22.59
N VAL A 12 1.16 20.36 22.67
CA VAL A 12 1.63 19.14 21.97
C VAL A 12 1.05 17.87 22.62
N GLY A 13 0.90 17.85 23.95
CA GLY A 13 0.24 16.75 24.68
C GLY A 13 -1.24 16.58 24.33
N ALA A 14 -1.96 17.67 24.05
CA ALA A 14 -3.35 17.62 23.60
C ALA A 14 -3.50 17.06 22.16
N LEU A 15 -2.52 17.28 21.28
CA LEU A 15 -2.46 16.66 19.94
C LEU A 15 -2.12 15.17 20.01
N ALA A 16 -1.40 14.72 21.04
CA ALA A 16 -1.12 13.31 21.28
C ALA A 16 -2.33 12.54 21.85
N ALA A 17 -3.38 13.21 22.36
CA ALA A 17 -4.59 12.53 22.82
C ALA A 17 -5.50 12.05 21.65
N VAL A 18 -5.32 12.58 20.44
CA VAL A 18 -6.09 12.18 19.25
C VAL A 18 -5.54 10.89 18.61
N SER A 19 -4.31 10.48 18.95
CA SER A 19 -3.72 9.22 18.45
C SER A 19 -4.30 7.96 19.11
N GLY A 20 -5.08 8.10 20.18
CA GLY A 20 -5.77 6.99 20.85
C GLY A 20 -6.83 6.29 19.98
N MET A 21 -7.30 6.92 18.90
CA MET A 21 -8.23 6.29 17.96
C MET A 21 -7.56 5.26 17.05
N ALA A 22 -6.25 5.35 16.81
CA ALA A 22 -5.54 4.38 15.98
C ALA A 22 -5.51 2.97 16.63
N GLY A 23 -5.44 2.90 17.97
CA GLY A 23 -5.43 1.63 18.70
C GLY A 23 -6.75 0.86 18.65
N ARG A 24 -7.89 1.57 18.55
CA ARG A 24 -9.22 0.93 18.44
C ARG A 24 -9.56 0.51 17.01
N VAL A 25 -9.02 1.19 15.99
CA VAL A 25 -9.21 0.79 14.58
C VAL A 25 -8.44 -0.50 14.25
N VAL A 26 -7.31 -0.76 14.92
CA VAL A 26 -6.51 -1.99 14.74
C VAL A 26 -7.16 -3.23 15.38
N ALA A 27 -8.08 -3.06 16.34
CA ALA A 27 -8.66 -4.19 17.07
C ALA A 27 -9.77 -4.95 16.30
N ASN A 28 -10.28 -4.41 15.18
CA ASN A 28 -11.41 -5.00 14.46
C ASN A 28 -11.04 -5.94 13.29
N THR A 29 -9.77 -6.33 13.11
CA THR A 29 -9.33 -7.09 11.93
C THR A 29 -9.10 -8.60 12.15
N LEU A 30 -9.43 -9.13 13.33
CA LEU A 30 -9.30 -10.57 13.65
C LEU A 30 -10.64 -11.26 13.94
N ASN A 31 -11.77 -10.72 13.49
CA ASN A 31 -13.05 -11.42 13.62
C ASN A 31 -13.18 -12.48 12.52
N ILE A 32 -12.54 -13.64 12.75
CA ILE A 32 -12.67 -14.81 11.87
C ILE A 32 -13.92 -15.55 12.33
N ASN A 33 -14.95 -15.58 11.49
CA ASN A 33 -16.24 -16.21 11.80
C ASN A 33 -16.24 -17.73 11.53
N GLY A 34 -15.07 -18.31 11.21
CA GLY A 34 -14.91 -19.72 10.88
C GLY A 34 -13.53 -20.25 11.28
N VAL A 35 -12.90 -21.05 10.43
CA VAL A 35 -11.71 -21.84 10.78
C VAL A 35 -10.42 -21.04 10.59
N ARG A 36 -9.62 -20.85 11.66
CA ARG A 36 -8.31 -20.19 11.54
C ARG A 36 -7.24 -21.20 11.09
N TYR A 37 -6.97 -21.26 9.79
CA TYR A 37 -5.98 -22.20 9.25
C TYR A 37 -4.53 -21.80 9.50
N GLY A 38 -3.70 -22.80 9.80
CA GLY A 38 -2.24 -22.70 9.87
C GLY A 38 -1.54 -23.87 9.20
N MET A 39 -0.22 -23.76 9.07
CA MET A 39 0.63 -24.83 8.55
C MET A 39 1.89 -24.98 9.39
N VAL A 40 2.34 -26.20 9.60
CA VAL A 40 3.66 -26.53 10.16
C VAL A 40 4.52 -27.07 9.03
N HIS A 41 5.76 -26.60 8.95
CA HIS A 41 6.82 -27.22 8.16
C HIS A 41 7.85 -27.83 9.12
N ASP A 42 7.92 -29.15 9.17
CA ASP A 42 8.89 -29.88 9.96
C ASP A 42 10.21 -29.99 9.20
N GLU A 43 11.18 -29.13 9.56
CA GLU A 43 12.47 -29.07 8.86
C GLU A 43 13.32 -30.32 9.14
N SER A 44 13.02 -31.07 10.22
CA SER A 44 13.71 -32.32 10.54
C SER A 44 13.32 -33.48 9.61
N LEU A 45 12.13 -33.43 9.00
CA LEU A 45 11.60 -34.44 8.09
C LEU A 45 11.71 -34.05 6.61
N CYS A 46 11.98 -32.78 6.33
CA CYS A 46 12.06 -32.28 4.97
C CYS A 46 13.34 -32.76 4.28
N ILE A 47 13.20 -33.50 3.17
CA ILE A 47 14.31 -34.05 2.40
C ILE A 47 14.65 -33.24 1.13
N GLY A 48 13.99 -32.08 0.93
CA GLY A 48 14.28 -31.22 -0.21
C GLY A 48 13.85 -31.74 -1.59
N CYS A 49 12.98 -32.77 -1.65
CA CYS A 49 12.56 -33.43 -2.89
C CYS A 49 11.73 -32.59 -3.89
N THR A 50 11.43 -31.33 -3.55
CA THR A 50 10.62 -30.37 -4.34
C THR A 50 9.22 -30.82 -4.79
N ALA A 51 8.74 -32.01 -4.43
CA ALA A 51 7.40 -32.51 -4.80
C ALA A 51 6.25 -31.53 -4.44
N CYS A 52 6.39 -30.81 -3.32
CA CYS A 52 5.45 -29.78 -2.91
C CYS A 52 5.39 -28.57 -3.87
N MET A 53 6.49 -28.23 -4.53
CA MET A 53 6.56 -27.14 -5.51
C MET A 53 5.80 -27.52 -6.78
N ASP A 54 6.02 -28.74 -7.27
CA ASP A 54 5.39 -29.25 -8.49
C ASP A 54 3.89 -29.46 -8.29
N ALA A 55 3.49 -30.06 -7.16
CA ALA A 55 2.07 -30.21 -6.82
C ALA A 55 1.36 -28.85 -6.67
N CYS A 56 2.03 -27.84 -6.10
CA CYS A 56 1.46 -26.49 -6.01
C CYS A 56 1.32 -25.85 -7.39
N ARG A 57 2.30 -26.04 -8.27
CA ARG A 57 2.28 -25.52 -9.64
C ARG A 57 1.14 -26.11 -10.43
N GLU A 58 1.03 -27.43 -10.43
CA GLU A 58 0.00 -28.17 -11.17
C GLU A 58 -1.41 -27.78 -10.71
N VAL A 59 -1.68 -27.92 -9.41
CA VAL A 59 -3.03 -27.72 -8.86
C VAL A 59 -3.51 -26.28 -8.98
N ASN A 60 -2.59 -25.30 -8.88
CA ASN A 60 -2.95 -23.88 -8.95
C ASN A 60 -2.63 -23.25 -10.31
N GLN A 61 -2.22 -24.05 -11.29
CA GLN A 61 -1.86 -23.60 -12.65
C GLN A 61 -0.88 -22.43 -12.63
N VAL A 62 0.17 -22.53 -11.80
CA VAL A 62 1.17 -21.46 -11.64
C VAL A 62 2.06 -21.43 -12.90
N PRO A 63 2.18 -20.29 -13.61
CA PRO A 63 3.00 -20.22 -14.82
C PRO A 63 4.50 -20.43 -14.57
N GLU A 64 5.24 -20.69 -15.65
CA GLU A 64 6.70 -20.72 -15.62
C GLU A 64 7.30 -19.36 -15.23
N GLY A 65 8.53 -19.39 -14.70
CA GLY A 65 9.26 -18.21 -14.23
C GLY A 65 8.82 -17.64 -12.88
N VAL A 66 7.71 -18.12 -12.32
CA VAL A 66 7.21 -17.71 -10.99
C VAL A 66 6.90 -18.91 -10.11
N SER A 67 6.82 -18.69 -8.79
CA SER A 67 6.45 -19.76 -7.85
C SER A 67 5.71 -19.22 -6.63
N ARG A 68 4.70 -19.98 -6.17
CA ARG A 68 3.98 -19.72 -4.91
C ARG A 68 4.72 -20.27 -3.68
N LEU A 69 5.61 -21.24 -3.87
CA LEU A 69 6.47 -21.80 -2.81
C LEU A 69 7.79 -22.34 -3.38
N THR A 70 8.87 -22.14 -2.65
CA THR A 70 10.21 -22.63 -3.03
C THR A 70 10.86 -23.30 -1.83
N ILE A 71 11.49 -24.45 -2.05
CA ILE A 71 12.37 -25.07 -1.05
C ILE A 71 13.79 -24.53 -1.25
N ILE A 72 14.31 -23.84 -0.25
CA ILE A 72 15.67 -23.30 -0.23
C ILE A 72 16.57 -24.30 0.50
N ARG A 73 17.60 -24.79 -0.17
CA ARG A 73 18.63 -25.65 0.41
C ARG A 73 19.74 -24.77 1.00
N SER A 74 20.20 -25.10 2.21
CA SER A 74 21.35 -24.44 2.83
C SER A 74 22.67 -24.84 2.20
N GLU A 75 23.72 -24.13 2.61
CA GLU A 75 25.09 -24.62 2.49
C GLU A 75 25.25 -25.98 3.21
N PRO A 76 26.20 -26.81 2.76
CA PRO A 76 26.50 -28.08 3.40
C PRO A 76 26.96 -27.85 4.85
N LEU A 77 26.41 -28.63 5.77
CA LEU A 77 26.79 -28.65 7.18
C LEU A 77 27.56 -29.93 7.47
N GLY A 78 28.70 -29.82 8.14
CA GLY A 78 29.59 -30.95 8.44
C GLY A 78 30.62 -31.21 7.34
N THR A 79 31.30 -32.33 7.44
CA THR A 79 32.38 -32.75 6.53
C THR A 79 32.05 -34.07 5.87
N PHE A 80 32.48 -34.26 4.63
CA PHE A 80 32.32 -35.53 3.92
C PHE A 80 32.90 -36.70 4.72
N PRO A 81 32.21 -37.86 4.84
CA PRO A 81 30.95 -38.23 4.17
C PRO A 81 29.66 -37.79 4.89
N GLU A 82 29.75 -37.22 6.10
CA GLU A 82 28.60 -36.86 6.94
C GLU A 82 28.06 -35.44 6.68
N VAL A 83 27.80 -35.13 5.40
CA VAL A 83 27.25 -33.83 5.02
C VAL A 83 25.73 -33.80 5.19
N LYS A 84 25.23 -32.76 5.84
CA LYS A 84 23.80 -32.49 6.04
C LYS A 84 23.38 -31.19 5.38
N TYR A 85 22.12 -31.09 5.02
CA TYR A 85 21.52 -29.87 4.47
C TYR A 85 20.27 -29.51 5.26
N ARG A 86 20.03 -28.21 5.43
CA ARG A 86 18.76 -27.69 5.90
C ARG A 86 17.91 -27.33 4.69
N PHE A 87 16.63 -27.65 4.76
CA PHE A 87 15.67 -27.31 3.73
C PHE A 87 14.63 -26.38 4.33
N PHE A 88 14.53 -25.18 3.77
CA PHE A 88 13.61 -24.14 4.25
C PHE A 88 12.49 -23.90 3.23
N ARG A 89 11.24 -23.97 3.68
CA ARG A 89 10.07 -23.63 2.85
C ARG A 89 9.85 -22.11 2.83
N HIS A 90 10.18 -21.49 1.70
CA HIS A 90 9.94 -20.08 1.41
C HIS A 90 8.61 -19.88 0.66
N SER A 91 7.61 -19.31 1.34
CA SER A 91 6.24 -19.15 0.80
C SER A 91 5.44 -18.13 1.64
N CYS A 92 4.19 -17.82 1.23
CA CYS A 92 3.31 -16.96 2.03
C CYS A 92 3.14 -17.49 3.45
N GLN A 93 3.32 -16.60 4.42
CA GLN A 93 3.20 -16.92 5.85
C GLN A 93 1.78 -16.72 6.39
N HIS A 94 0.84 -16.24 5.56
CA HIS A 94 -0.56 -15.99 5.90
C HIS A 94 -0.76 -15.21 7.21
N CYS A 95 0.07 -14.19 7.41
CA CYS A 95 0.14 -13.34 8.59
C CYS A 95 -1.23 -12.87 9.12
N ASP A 96 -1.41 -12.85 10.44
CA ASP A 96 -2.58 -12.24 11.08
C ASP A 96 -2.50 -10.71 11.05
N HIS A 97 -1.29 -10.16 11.10
CA HIS A 97 -1.00 -8.76 10.79
C HIS A 97 -0.31 -8.71 9.44
N ALA A 98 -1.10 -8.54 8.37
CA ALA A 98 -0.65 -8.69 7.00
C ALA A 98 -0.42 -7.33 6.34
N PRO A 99 0.82 -6.77 6.35
CA PRO A 99 1.08 -5.45 5.77
C PRO A 99 0.69 -5.39 4.29
N CYS A 100 0.80 -6.51 3.58
CA CYS A 100 0.37 -6.64 2.19
C CYS A 100 -1.16 -6.52 1.94
N VAL A 101 -2.00 -6.67 2.97
CA VAL A 101 -3.44 -6.35 2.94
C VAL A 101 -3.61 -4.87 3.22
N ASP A 102 -2.96 -4.37 4.27
CA ASP A 102 -3.08 -2.98 4.72
C ASP A 102 -2.63 -1.97 3.64
N VAL A 103 -1.61 -2.29 2.84
CA VAL A 103 -1.14 -1.38 1.77
C VAL A 103 -1.97 -1.45 0.48
N CYS A 104 -2.97 -2.33 0.38
CA CYS A 104 -3.69 -2.52 -0.88
C CYS A 104 -4.79 -1.44 -1.06
N PRO A 105 -4.67 -0.55 -2.06
CA PRO A 105 -5.57 0.59 -2.19
C PRO A 105 -6.99 0.19 -2.65
N THR A 106 -7.12 -0.86 -3.46
CA THR A 106 -8.39 -1.33 -4.02
C THR A 106 -9.10 -2.38 -3.17
N GLY A 107 -8.49 -2.82 -2.05
CA GLY A 107 -8.97 -3.97 -1.29
C GLY A 107 -8.78 -5.31 -2.01
N ALA A 108 -8.01 -5.36 -3.10
CA ALA A 108 -7.74 -6.61 -3.83
C ALA A 108 -6.98 -7.64 -2.99
N SER A 109 -6.03 -7.22 -2.16
CA SER A 109 -5.40 -8.08 -1.16
C SER A 109 -6.27 -8.01 0.09
N PHE A 110 -6.79 -9.15 0.53
CA PHE A 110 -7.75 -9.21 1.63
C PHE A 110 -7.48 -10.39 2.56
N ARG A 111 -8.11 -10.36 3.72
CA ARG A 111 -8.22 -11.52 4.61
C ARG A 111 -9.60 -12.10 4.46
N ASP A 112 -9.67 -13.37 4.11
CA ASP A 112 -10.93 -14.10 4.04
C ASP A 112 -11.55 -14.20 5.45
N ALA A 113 -12.79 -13.73 5.61
CA ALA A 113 -13.44 -13.63 6.91
C ALA A 113 -13.81 -14.99 7.51
N ALA A 114 -14.03 -16.01 6.67
CA ALA A 114 -14.37 -17.36 7.12
C ALA A 114 -13.13 -18.15 7.56
N SER A 115 -11.99 -17.96 6.91
CA SER A 115 -10.81 -18.82 7.07
C SER A 115 -9.58 -18.10 7.66
N GLY A 116 -9.60 -16.78 7.72
CA GLY A 116 -8.45 -15.94 8.06
C GLY A 116 -7.30 -16.01 7.03
N ILE A 117 -7.50 -16.69 5.89
CA ILE A 117 -6.50 -16.83 4.82
C ILE A 117 -6.32 -15.48 4.14
N VAL A 118 -5.08 -14.98 4.14
CA VAL A 118 -4.71 -13.83 3.30
C VAL A 118 -4.76 -14.26 1.84
N ASP A 119 -5.50 -13.57 0.99
CA ASP A 119 -5.74 -13.89 -0.42
C ASP A 119 -5.72 -12.63 -1.31
N VAL A 120 -5.76 -12.82 -2.63
CA VAL A 120 -5.87 -11.75 -3.62
C VAL A 120 -7.07 -11.99 -4.53
N ASN A 121 -7.93 -10.98 -4.66
CA ASN A 121 -8.98 -10.90 -5.66
C ASN A 121 -8.39 -10.34 -6.97
N PRO A 122 -8.29 -11.14 -8.04
CA PRO A 122 -7.71 -10.71 -9.31
C PRO A 122 -8.54 -9.62 -10.01
N ASP A 123 -9.85 -9.54 -9.75
CA ASP A 123 -10.74 -8.58 -10.39
C ASP A 123 -10.53 -7.17 -9.84
N LEU A 124 -10.22 -7.03 -8.56
CA LEU A 124 -9.92 -5.72 -7.96
C LEU A 124 -8.45 -5.32 -8.10
N CYS A 125 -7.58 -6.25 -8.53
CA CYS A 125 -6.15 -6.02 -8.59
C CYS A 125 -5.75 -5.19 -9.81
N VAL A 126 -5.19 -4.01 -9.56
CA VAL A 126 -4.70 -3.07 -10.60
C VAL A 126 -3.21 -3.21 -10.93
N GLY A 127 -2.52 -4.17 -10.29
CA GLY A 127 -1.09 -4.41 -10.55
C GLY A 127 -0.16 -3.30 -10.05
N CYS A 128 -0.53 -2.55 -9.01
CA CYS A 128 0.31 -1.48 -8.43
C CYS A 128 1.54 -1.99 -7.65
N GLN A 129 1.66 -3.30 -7.42
CA GLN A 129 2.82 -3.95 -6.76
C GLN A 129 3.10 -3.54 -5.30
N TYR A 130 2.32 -2.64 -4.68
CA TYR A 130 2.52 -2.23 -3.29
C TYR A 130 2.53 -3.40 -2.31
N CYS A 131 1.65 -4.40 -2.53
CA CYS A 131 1.60 -5.59 -1.69
C CYS A 131 2.87 -6.47 -1.80
N ILE A 132 3.59 -6.41 -2.93
CA ILE A 132 4.87 -7.11 -3.13
C ILE A 132 5.94 -6.39 -2.32
N ALA A 133 6.04 -5.07 -2.47
CA ALA A 133 6.99 -4.23 -1.74
C ALA A 133 6.82 -4.32 -0.21
N ALA A 134 5.58 -4.36 0.27
CA ALA A 134 5.27 -4.42 1.70
C ALA A 134 5.44 -5.82 2.32
N CYS A 135 5.60 -6.87 1.53
CA CYS A 135 5.70 -8.22 2.08
C CYS A 135 7.12 -8.47 2.62
N PRO A 136 7.32 -8.64 3.95
CA PRO A 136 8.65 -8.82 4.51
C PRO A 136 9.29 -10.17 4.15
N TYR A 137 8.51 -11.06 3.56
CA TYR A 137 8.93 -12.37 3.08
C TYR A 137 9.24 -12.38 1.58
N ARG A 138 8.88 -11.36 0.78
CA ARG A 138 9.10 -11.35 -0.68
C ARG A 138 8.54 -12.61 -1.40
N VAL A 139 7.34 -13.02 -1.03
CA VAL A 139 6.65 -14.24 -1.52
C VAL A 139 5.41 -13.92 -2.36
N ARG A 140 5.33 -12.69 -2.86
CA ARG A 140 4.30 -12.21 -3.78
C ARG A 140 4.99 -11.82 -5.09
N PHE A 141 4.33 -12.07 -6.21
CA PHE A 141 4.83 -11.73 -7.54
C PHE A 141 3.68 -11.22 -8.42
N ILE A 142 4.00 -10.62 -9.57
CA ILE A 142 3.00 -10.34 -10.60
C ILE A 142 2.86 -11.56 -11.49
N HIS A 143 1.66 -12.11 -11.57
CA HIS A 143 1.34 -13.23 -12.42
C HIS A 143 1.57 -12.85 -13.90
N PRO A 144 2.39 -13.59 -14.66
CA PRO A 144 2.85 -13.16 -15.97
C PRO A 144 1.72 -13.05 -17.00
N VAL A 145 0.66 -13.86 -16.87
CA VAL A 145 -0.52 -13.84 -17.75
C VAL A 145 -1.57 -12.81 -17.29
N SER A 146 -2.20 -13.01 -16.13
CA SER A 146 -3.29 -12.12 -15.64
C SER A 146 -2.83 -10.71 -15.25
N LYS A 147 -1.53 -10.47 -15.08
CA LYS A 147 -0.94 -9.21 -14.61
C LYS A 147 -1.44 -8.76 -13.23
N THR A 148 -1.94 -9.70 -12.42
CA THR A 148 -2.37 -9.48 -11.03
C THR A 148 -1.32 -9.94 -10.05
N ALA A 149 -1.33 -9.41 -8.82
CA ALA A 149 -0.50 -9.97 -7.76
C ALA A 149 -0.96 -11.38 -7.41
N ASP A 150 -0.02 -12.30 -7.21
CA ASP A 150 -0.28 -13.68 -6.84
C ASP A 150 0.71 -14.16 -5.75
N LYS A 151 0.32 -15.23 -5.04
CA LYS A 151 1.04 -15.85 -3.92
C LYS A 151 0.37 -17.17 -3.53
N CYS A 152 1.01 -17.96 -2.66
CA CYS A 152 0.34 -19.06 -1.98
C CYS A 152 -0.94 -18.58 -1.27
N ASP A 153 -2.05 -19.27 -1.52
CA ASP A 153 -3.39 -19.02 -0.99
C ASP A 153 -3.87 -20.17 -0.08
N PHE A 154 -2.95 -21.01 0.41
CA PHE A 154 -3.26 -22.29 1.06
C PHE A 154 -4.20 -23.20 0.24
N CYS A 155 -4.20 -23.09 -1.09
CA CYS A 155 -5.13 -23.80 -1.97
C CYS A 155 -6.61 -23.50 -1.64
N ARG A 156 -6.92 -22.30 -1.13
CA ARG A 156 -8.30 -21.88 -0.79
C ARG A 156 -9.25 -22.05 -1.98
N LYS A 157 -8.80 -21.63 -3.17
CA LYS A 157 -9.61 -21.60 -4.40
C LYS A 157 -9.67 -22.95 -5.14
N THR A 158 -8.78 -23.87 -4.79
CA THR A 158 -8.57 -25.13 -5.52
C THR A 158 -8.96 -26.33 -4.66
N ARG A 159 -8.24 -26.61 -3.57
CA ARG A 159 -8.44 -27.83 -2.76
C ARG A 159 -9.35 -27.63 -1.55
N LEU A 160 -9.20 -26.53 -0.79
CA LEU A 160 -9.95 -26.38 0.46
C LEU A 160 -11.47 -26.28 0.24
N LYS A 161 -11.90 -25.69 -0.88
CA LYS A 161 -13.32 -25.63 -1.24
C LYS A 161 -13.96 -27.03 -1.45
N GLU A 162 -13.13 -28.04 -1.72
CA GLU A 162 -13.53 -29.44 -1.93
C GLU A 162 -13.35 -30.29 -0.66
N GLY A 163 -13.01 -29.66 0.48
CA GLY A 163 -12.71 -30.36 1.73
C GLY A 163 -11.37 -31.11 1.72
N ARG A 164 -10.52 -30.90 0.71
CA ARG A 164 -9.21 -31.54 0.58
C ARG A 164 -8.11 -30.72 1.24
N LEU A 165 -7.01 -31.38 1.60
CA LEU A 165 -5.81 -30.70 2.09
C LEU A 165 -5.10 -29.93 0.96
N PRO A 166 -4.29 -28.90 1.29
CA PRO A 166 -3.49 -28.20 0.29
C PRO A 166 -2.58 -29.17 -0.48
N ALA A 167 -2.41 -28.94 -1.78
CA ALA A 167 -1.67 -29.85 -2.67
C ALA A 167 -0.26 -30.19 -2.16
N CYS A 168 0.46 -29.18 -1.63
CA CYS A 168 1.79 -29.36 -1.07
C CYS A 168 1.83 -30.26 0.18
N VAL A 169 0.74 -30.34 0.94
CA VAL A 169 0.61 -31.18 2.14
C VAL A 169 0.36 -32.63 1.70
N GLU A 170 -0.61 -32.85 0.81
CA GLU A 170 -0.92 -34.19 0.30
C GLU A 170 0.25 -34.82 -0.47
N SER A 171 1.04 -34.02 -1.19
CA SER A 171 2.14 -34.53 -2.02
C SER A 171 3.43 -34.81 -1.25
N CYS A 172 3.51 -34.49 0.06
CA CYS A 172 4.76 -34.58 0.81
C CYS A 172 5.05 -36.03 1.24
N PRO A 173 6.08 -36.71 0.68
CA PRO A 173 6.31 -38.12 0.94
C PRO A 173 6.75 -38.41 2.38
N THR A 174 7.44 -37.46 3.01
CA THR A 174 7.93 -37.60 4.40
C THR A 174 6.97 -37.02 5.43
N LYS A 175 5.79 -36.54 5.02
CA LYS A 175 4.81 -35.86 5.88
C LYS A 175 5.41 -34.71 6.70
N ALA A 176 6.38 -34.00 6.12
CA ALA A 176 7.00 -32.82 6.71
C ALA A 176 6.08 -31.58 6.76
N LEU A 177 4.85 -31.67 6.25
CA LEU A 177 3.89 -30.58 6.23
C LEU A 177 2.61 -31.03 6.92
N THR A 178 2.16 -30.25 7.91
CA THR A 178 0.88 -30.46 8.60
C THR A 178 0.04 -29.20 8.43
N PHE A 179 -1.23 -29.34 8.07
CA PHE A 179 -2.15 -28.21 7.84
C PHE A 179 -3.47 -28.47 8.55
N GLY A 180 -4.04 -27.44 9.17
CA GLY A 180 -5.29 -27.60 9.90
C GLY A 180 -5.75 -26.35 10.63
N ASN A 181 -6.77 -26.54 11.47
CA ASN A 181 -7.37 -25.49 12.29
C ASN A 181 -6.52 -25.21 13.54
N LEU A 182 -6.01 -23.99 13.66
CA LEU A 182 -5.21 -23.55 14.81
C LEU A 182 -6.05 -23.37 16.10
N ASP A 183 -7.37 -23.25 15.98
CA ASP A 183 -8.26 -23.00 17.11
C ASP A 183 -8.89 -24.29 17.66
N ASP A 184 -8.84 -25.38 16.88
CA ASP A 184 -9.27 -26.70 17.32
C ASP A 184 -8.10 -27.38 18.04
N PRO A 185 -8.21 -27.66 19.36
CA PRO A 185 -7.15 -28.30 20.13
C PRO A 185 -6.87 -29.75 19.71
N ASP A 186 -7.84 -30.44 19.11
CA ASP A 186 -7.73 -31.85 18.70
C ASP A 186 -7.17 -32.01 17.29
N SER A 187 -7.08 -30.92 16.54
CA SER A 187 -6.45 -30.90 15.23
C SER A 187 -4.98 -31.35 15.29
N GLU A 188 -4.52 -32.00 14.22
CA GLU A 188 -3.15 -32.50 14.12
C GLU A 188 -2.12 -31.38 14.30
N ILE A 189 -2.39 -30.20 13.73
CA ILE A 189 -1.52 -29.03 13.86
C ILE A 189 -1.45 -28.55 15.31
N SER A 190 -2.56 -28.47 16.03
CA SER A 190 -2.59 -28.01 17.42
C SER A 190 -1.90 -28.98 18.37
N ARG A 191 -2.04 -30.30 18.15
CA ARG A 191 -1.28 -31.33 18.86
C ARG A 191 0.23 -31.19 18.62
N LEU A 192 0.64 -31.09 17.36
CA LEU A 192 2.05 -30.93 17.00
C LEU A 192 2.67 -29.68 17.63
N LEU A 193 1.95 -28.55 17.63
CA LEU A 193 2.43 -27.30 18.24
C LEU A 193 2.58 -27.36 19.77
N ARG A 194 1.89 -28.28 20.45
CA ARG A 194 2.08 -28.53 21.90
C ARG A 194 3.22 -29.50 22.18
N GLU A 195 3.42 -30.48 21.30
CA GLU A 195 4.38 -31.57 21.51
C GLU A 195 5.80 -31.21 21.05
N LYS A 196 5.94 -30.43 19.98
CA LYS A 196 7.25 -30.09 19.39
C LYS A 196 7.62 -28.62 19.60
N PRO A 197 8.89 -28.31 19.88
CA PRO A 197 9.37 -26.94 19.87
C PRO A 197 9.24 -26.38 18.45
N THR A 198 8.63 -25.20 18.32
CA THR A 198 8.48 -24.54 17.02
C THR A 198 8.90 -23.09 17.05
N TYR A 199 9.30 -22.57 15.88
CA TYR A 199 9.58 -21.17 15.67
C TYR A 199 8.78 -20.60 14.50
N ARG A 200 8.71 -19.26 14.43
CA ARG A 200 8.08 -18.53 13.33
C ARG A 200 9.08 -17.60 12.67
N TYR A 201 9.17 -17.67 11.35
CA TYR A 201 10.14 -16.89 10.58
C TYR A 201 9.83 -15.39 10.63
N LYS A 202 10.85 -14.57 10.96
CA LYS A 202 10.75 -13.11 11.12
C LYS A 202 9.67 -12.65 12.09
N LEU A 203 9.45 -13.40 13.19
CA LEU A 203 8.44 -13.06 14.19
C LEU A 203 8.63 -11.65 14.80
N ALA A 204 9.86 -11.19 14.92
CA ALA A 204 10.21 -9.86 15.46
C ALA A 204 9.57 -8.69 14.69
N LEU A 205 9.14 -8.89 13.44
CA LEU A 205 8.46 -7.88 12.63
C LEU A 205 6.97 -7.68 13.00
N GLY A 206 6.46 -8.42 14.00
CA GLY A 206 5.10 -8.22 14.51
C GLY A 206 3.97 -8.72 13.58
N THR A 207 4.28 -9.38 12.47
CA THR A 207 3.30 -9.85 11.48
C THR A 207 2.43 -11.01 11.95
N LYS A 208 2.79 -11.67 13.06
CA LYS A 208 2.13 -12.89 13.57
C LYS A 208 1.90 -13.95 12.47
N PRO A 209 2.97 -14.59 11.95
CA PRO A 209 2.88 -15.64 10.93
C PRO A 209 2.03 -16.84 11.37
N LYS A 210 1.30 -17.44 10.42
CA LYS A 210 0.54 -18.69 10.61
C LYS A 210 1.24 -19.93 10.04
N VAL A 211 2.49 -19.78 9.60
CA VAL A 211 3.36 -20.90 9.21
C VAL A 211 4.41 -21.10 10.30
N TYR A 212 4.27 -22.21 11.02
CA TYR A 212 5.16 -22.65 12.09
C TYR A 212 6.22 -23.60 11.53
N ARG A 213 7.35 -23.71 12.22
CA ARG A 213 8.45 -24.58 11.81
C ARG A 213 8.99 -25.35 12.98
N VAL A 214 9.12 -26.66 12.82
CA VAL A 214 9.95 -27.48 13.72
C VAL A 214 11.40 -27.29 13.24
N PRO A 215 12.33 -26.88 14.11
CA PRO A 215 13.70 -26.64 13.70
C PRO A 215 14.39 -27.92 13.24
N PHE A 216 15.36 -27.77 12.34
CA PHE A 216 16.22 -28.87 11.93
C PHE A 216 17.04 -29.41 13.10
N ASN A 217 17.21 -30.74 13.18
CA ASN A 217 17.82 -31.42 14.34
C ASN A 217 19.31 -31.10 14.59
N TYR A 218 20.03 -30.51 13.62
CA TYR A 218 21.46 -30.24 13.74
C TYR A 218 21.82 -28.75 13.57
N GLY A 219 22.48 -28.20 14.57
CA GLY A 219 23.00 -26.83 14.65
C GLY A 219 22.01 -25.80 15.23
N GLU A 220 22.52 -24.63 15.61
CA GLU A 220 21.68 -23.55 16.16
C GLU A 220 20.56 -23.17 15.18
N VAL A 221 19.44 -22.66 15.73
CA VAL A 221 18.41 -21.93 14.96
C VAL A 221 19.07 -20.66 14.42
N SER A 222 19.88 -20.81 13.38
CA SER A 222 20.42 -19.69 12.67
C SER A 222 19.22 -19.05 11.98
N GLN A 223 18.69 -18.01 12.61
CA GLN A 223 17.97 -16.99 11.87
C GLN A 223 18.87 -16.70 10.68
N TRP A 224 18.40 -16.92 9.46
CA TRP A 224 19.14 -16.61 8.24
C TRP A 224 19.46 -15.09 8.27
N THR A 225 20.56 -14.70 8.92
CA THR A 225 20.90 -13.32 9.30
C THR A 225 21.89 -12.67 8.36
N ASN A 226 22.32 -13.34 7.30
CA ASN A 226 23.07 -12.68 6.23
C ASN A 226 22.18 -12.01 5.17
N ALA A 227 20.95 -11.67 5.55
CA ALA A 227 20.33 -10.43 5.08
C ALA A 227 20.16 -9.58 6.33
N SER A 228 21.06 -8.62 6.53
CA SER A 228 20.96 -7.68 7.63
C SER A 228 19.50 -7.19 7.77
N ALA A 229 19.02 -7.06 9.00
CA ALA A 229 17.65 -6.63 9.31
C ALA A 229 17.29 -5.24 8.71
N PHE A 230 18.25 -4.57 8.07
CA PHE A 230 18.15 -3.26 7.46
C PHE A 230 18.61 -3.17 5.99
N HIS A 231 19.19 -4.22 5.39
CA HIS A 231 19.33 -4.32 3.92
C HIS A 231 18.06 -4.89 3.35
N PHE A 232 17.05 -4.04 3.33
CA PHE A 232 15.95 -4.26 2.40
C PHE A 232 16.37 -3.68 1.05
N ASP A 233 16.52 -4.51 0.01
CA ASP A 233 16.28 -4.05 -1.39
C ASP A 233 14.81 -3.65 -1.61
N SER A 234 14.07 -3.32 -0.53
CA SER A 234 12.66 -2.94 -0.57
C SER A 234 12.53 -1.44 -0.74
N LEU A 235 12.49 -1.04 -2.00
CA LEU A 235 11.51 -0.15 -2.61
C LEU A 235 12.18 0.21 -3.93
N VAL A 236 11.74 -0.35 -5.04
CA VAL A 236 11.93 0.33 -6.32
C VAL A 236 10.54 0.83 -6.66
N TRP A 237 10.12 1.91 -6.00
CA TRP A 237 9.16 2.75 -6.71
C TRP A 237 9.98 3.31 -7.86
N ASP A 238 9.67 2.85 -9.06
CA ASP A 238 10.36 3.31 -10.24
C ASP A 238 10.30 4.86 -10.28
N TRP A 239 11.28 5.48 -10.94
CA TRP A 239 11.32 6.94 -11.11
C TRP A 239 9.98 7.58 -11.55
N PRO A 240 9.07 6.92 -12.32
CA PRO A 240 7.85 7.58 -12.77
C PRO A 240 6.93 7.94 -11.62
N ILE A 241 6.92 7.14 -10.55
CA ILE A 241 6.08 7.41 -9.37
C ILE A 241 6.62 8.65 -8.64
N ALA A 242 7.95 8.81 -8.54
CA ALA A 242 8.56 10.00 -7.97
C ALA A 242 8.22 11.27 -8.77
N ILE A 243 8.24 11.18 -10.11
CA ILE A 243 7.85 12.29 -11.00
C ILE A 243 6.37 12.65 -10.80
N TYR A 244 5.48 11.66 -10.75
CA TYR A 244 4.06 11.85 -10.48
C TYR A 244 3.82 12.57 -9.14
N LEU A 245 4.43 12.09 -8.06
CA LEU A 245 4.32 12.72 -6.74
C LEU A 245 4.85 14.16 -6.76
N PHE A 246 5.93 14.40 -7.49
CA PHE A 246 6.51 15.73 -7.69
C PHE A 246 5.54 16.69 -8.41
N LEU A 247 4.92 16.25 -9.49
CA LEU A 247 3.94 17.05 -10.21
C LEU A 247 2.70 17.40 -9.36
N ILE A 248 2.23 16.47 -8.52
CA ILE A 248 1.16 16.79 -7.55
C ILE A 248 1.64 17.82 -6.53
N GLY A 249 2.87 17.68 -6.04
CA GLY A 249 3.48 18.65 -5.13
C GLY A 249 3.54 20.06 -5.71
N ILE A 250 3.95 20.21 -6.96
CA ILE A 250 3.96 21.50 -7.67
C ILE A 250 2.55 22.10 -7.72
N SER A 251 1.55 21.29 -8.07
CA SER A 251 0.15 21.73 -8.12
C SER A 251 -0.33 22.23 -6.75
N ALA A 252 -0.13 21.43 -5.71
CA ALA A 252 -0.51 21.76 -4.34
C ALA A 252 0.21 23.02 -3.82
N GLY A 253 1.51 23.16 -4.10
CA GLY A 253 2.31 24.33 -3.71
C GLY A 253 1.85 25.62 -4.41
N LEU A 254 1.61 25.57 -5.73
CA LEU A 254 1.10 26.71 -6.50
C LEU A 254 -0.28 27.16 -6.01
N VAL A 255 -1.20 26.21 -5.79
CA VAL A 255 -2.54 26.51 -5.28
C VAL A 255 -2.48 27.10 -3.88
N THR A 256 -1.63 26.57 -3.01
CA THR A 256 -1.39 27.12 -1.67
C THR A 256 -0.90 28.56 -1.75
N LEU A 257 0.11 28.83 -2.58
CA LEU A 257 0.66 30.18 -2.76
C LEU A 257 -0.37 31.15 -3.34
N ALA A 258 -1.14 30.73 -4.33
CA ALA A 258 -2.18 31.53 -4.96
C ALA A 258 -3.27 31.95 -3.96
N ILE A 259 -3.72 31.03 -3.10
CA ILE A 259 -4.71 31.33 -2.06
C ILE A 259 -4.13 32.26 -1.00
N LEU A 260 -2.88 32.04 -0.56
CA LEU A 260 -2.22 32.91 0.42
C LEU A 260 -2.04 34.34 -0.13
N LEU A 261 -1.59 34.49 -1.38
CA LEU A 261 -1.46 35.80 -2.03
C LEU A 261 -2.81 36.52 -2.04
N ARG A 262 -3.88 35.82 -2.44
CA ARG A 262 -5.23 36.40 -2.48
C ARG A 262 -5.77 36.78 -1.10
N ARG A 263 -5.36 36.07 -0.05
CA ARG A 263 -5.78 36.35 1.34
C ARG A 263 -5.01 37.53 1.96
N PHE A 264 -3.72 37.65 1.69
CA PHE A 264 -2.87 38.71 2.26
C PHE A 264 -2.80 39.98 1.41
N HIS A 265 -2.89 39.85 0.08
CA HIS A 265 -2.83 40.95 -0.88
C HIS A 265 -4.01 40.88 -1.87
N PRO A 266 -5.24 41.21 -1.45
CA PRO A 266 -6.43 41.06 -2.30
C PRO A 266 -6.35 41.83 -3.63
N GLN A 267 -5.66 42.98 -3.66
CA GLN A 267 -5.49 43.77 -4.88
C GLN A 267 -4.54 43.11 -5.91
N ALA A 268 -3.59 42.28 -5.45
CA ALA A 268 -2.64 41.57 -6.30
C ALA A 268 -3.06 40.11 -6.58
N GLY A 269 -4.10 39.60 -5.93
CA GLY A 269 -4.60 38.22 -6.05
C GLY A 269 -5.89 38.06 -6.87
N GLY A 270 -6.14 39.00 -7.79
CA GLY A 270 -7.25 38.94 -8.74
C GLY A 270 -7.03 37.92 -9.87
N ALA A 271 -8.07 37.66 -10.67
CA ALA A 271 -8.02 36.80 -11.86
C ALA A 271 -6.98 37.23 -12.89
N ASP A 272 -6.63 38.51 -12.90
CA ASP A 272 -5.62 39.07 -13.81
C ASP A 272 -4.18 38.91 -13.33
N SER A 273 -3.96 38.43 -12.10
CA SER A 273 -2.61 38.22 -11.60
C SER A 273 -1.92 37.07 -12.33
N THR A 274 -0.63 37.27 -12.66
CA THR A 274 0.20 36.26 -13.34
C THR A 274 0.17 34.94 -12.57
N LEU A 275 0.29 34.98 -11.24
CA LEU A 275 0.28 33.79 -10.41
C LEU A 275 -1.01 32.97 -10.56
N LEU A 276 -2.17 33.62 -10.59
CA LEU A 276 -3.46 32.92 -10.68
C LEU A 276 -3.69 32.33 -12.08
N ARG A 277 -3.29 33.06 -13.13
CA ARG A 277 -3.29 32.55 -14.51
C ARG A 277 -2.31 31.38 -14.69
N THR A 278 -1.13 31.45 -14.10
CA THR A 278 -0.18 30.32 -14.07
C THR A 278 -0.78 29.14 -13.30
N THR A 279 -1.44 29.38 -12.16
CA THR A 279 -2.09 28.33 -11.36
C THR A 279 -3.22 27.64 -12.12
N LEU A 280 -4.01 28.39 -12.90
CA LEU A 280 -5.08 27.85 -13.76
C LEU A 280 -4.57 26.81 -14.76
N VAL A 281 -3.37 27.01 -15.31
CA VAL A 281 -2.78 26.11 -16.31
C VAL A 281 -1.91 25.03 -15.66
N VAL A 282 -0.95 25.42 -14.83
CA VAL A 282 0.05 24.52 -14.25
C VAL A 282 -0.55 23.62 -13.17
N GLY A 283 -1.51 24.12 -12.37
CA GLY A 283 -2.13 23.35 -11.30
C GLY A 283 -2.82 22.08 -11.82
N PRO A 284 -3.85 22.20 -12.68
CA PRO A 284 -4.49 21.05 -13.33
C PRO A 284 -3.55 20.32 -14.30
N GLY A 285 -2.73 21.05 -15.08
CA GLY A 285 -1.84 20.47 -16.08
C GLY A 285 -0.80 19.52 -15.49
N ALA A 286 -0.17 19.89 -14.37
CA ALA A 286 0.79 19.03 -13.68
C ALA A 286 0.12 17.73 -13.18
N ILE A 287 -1.10 17.83 -12.67
CA ILE A 287 -1.86 16.67 -12.20
C ILE A 287 -2.25 15.75 -13.36
N ILE A 288 -2.76 16.30 -14.45
CA ILE A 288 -3.14 15.51 -15.64
C ILE A 288 -1.90 14.77 -16.17
N LEU A 289 -0.77 15.47 -16.32
CA LEU A 289 0.48 14.86 -16.77
C LEU A 289 0.94 13.75 -15.80
N GLY A 290 0.92 14.02 -14.49
CA GLY A 290 1.30 13.03 -13.48
C GLY A 290 0.40 11.80 -13.50
N LEU A 291 -0.91 11.98 -13.60
CA LEU A 291 -1.88 10.88 -13.68
C LEU A 291 -1.67 10.05 -14.94
N LEU A 292 -1.40 10.69 -16.10
CA LEU A 292 -1.09 9.98 -17.33
C LEU A 292 0.14 9.08 -17.14
N ILE A 293 1.22 9.62 -16.57
CA ILE A 293 2.45 8.86 -16.27
C ILE A 293 2.11 7.66 -15.36
N LEU A 294 1.32 7.87 -14.31
CA LEU A 294 0.92 6.82 -13.38
C LEU A 294 0.09 5.72 -14.06
N VAL A 295 -0.89 6.10 -14.88
CA VAL A 295 -1.78 5.16 -15.58
C VAL A 295 -0.97 4.23 -16.48
N PHE A 296 -0.04 4.77 -17.27
CA PHE A 296 0.80 3.97 -18.17
C PHE A 296 1.88 3.16 -17.45
N HIS A 297 2.27 3.55 -16.23
CA HIS A 297 3.20 2.80 -15.41
C HIS A 297 2.57 1.55 -14.75
N LEU A 298 1.26 1.55 -14.52
CA LEU A 298 0.57 0.39 -13.96
C LEU A 298 0.65 -0.82 -14.90
N THR A 299 0.80 -2.01 -14.32
CA THR A 299 0.77 -3.26 -15.10
C THR A 299 -0.60 -3.48 -15.80
N ARG A 300 -1.67 -2.85 -15.31
CA ARG A 300 -3.03 -2.92 -15.88
C ARG A 300 -3.66 -1.52 -16.01
N PRO A 301 -3.26 -0.71 -17.01
CA PRO A 301 -3.69 0.69 -17.14
C PRO A 301 -5.21 0.84 -17.21
N TRP A 302 -5.89 -0.05 -17.96
CA TRP A 302 -7.34 -0.06 -18.11
C TRP A 302 -8.13 -0.34 -16.83
N THR A 303 -7.46 -0.83 -15.78
CA THR A 303 -8.10 -1.07 -14.48
C THR A 303 -7.90 0.09 -13.51
N PHE A 304 -7.22 1.17 -13.91
CA PHE A 304 -6.96 2.33 -13.07
C PHE A 304 -8.23 2.89 -12.43
N TRP A 305 -9.33 2.95 -13.18
CA TRP A 305 -10.62 3.43 -12.67
C TRP A 305 -11.09 2.70 -11.41
N LYS A 306 -10.68 1.43 -11.19
CA LYS A 306 -11.02 0.69 -9.96
C LYS A 306 -10.45 1.36 -8.70
N LEU A 307 -9.31 2.05 -8.79
CA LEU A 307 -8.77 2.87 -7.69
C LEU A 307 -9.69 4.04 -7.33
N MET A 308 -10.51 4.50 -8.27
CA MET A 308 -11.41 5.64 -8.09
C MET A 308 -12.77 5.27 -7.47
N PHE A 309 -13.08 3.98 -7.33
CA PHE A 309 -14.39 3.54 -6.81
C PHE A 309 -14.29 2.44 -5.75
N HIS A 310 -13.17 1.71 -5.68
CA HIS A 310 -12.93 0.70 -4.65
C HIS A 310 -11.85 1.18 -3.69
N TYR A 311 -12.24 1.39 -2.43
CA TYR A 311 -11.36 1.90 -1.39
C TYR A 311 -11.22 0.90 -0.25
N SER A 312 -10.02 0.88 0.32
CA SER A 312 -9.75 0.21 1.59
C SER A 312 -9.38 1.27 2.62
N PHE A 313 -10.27 1.53 3.59
CA PHE A 313 -10.07 2.56 4.61
C PHE A 313 -8.90 2.27 5.56
N THR A 314 -8.40 1.04 5.60
CA THR A 314 -7.20 0.68 6.35
C THR A 314 -5.91 1.05 5.61
N SER A 315 -6.01 1.40 4.33
CA SER A 315 -4.86 1.65 3.48
C SER A 315 -4.50 3.12 3.37
N VAL A 316 -3.26 3.45 3.77
CA VAL A 316 -2.67 4.78 3.60
C VAL A 316 -2.76 5.24 2.14
N MET A 317 -2.54 4.33 1.20
CA MET A 317 -2.63 4.62 -0.23
C MET A 317 -4.05 4.98 -0.67
N SER A 318 -5.06 4.29 -0.15
CA SER A 318 -6.46 4.57 -0.46
C SER A 318 -6.89 5.94 0.09
N MET A 319 -6.45 6.28 1.30
CA MET A 319 -6.67 7.62 1.87
C MET A 319 -6.07 8.73 0.99
N GLY A 320 -4.88 8.49 0.42
CA GLY A 320 -4.27 9.41 -0.55
C GLY A 320 -5.10 9.63 -1.80
N VAL A 321 -5.66 8.56 -2.39
CA VAL A 321 -6.52 8.66 -3.58
C VAL A 321 -7.81 9.44 -3.27
N MET A 322 -8.44 9.18 -2.12
CA MET A 322 -9.62 9.93 -1.69
C MET A 322 -9.34 11.43 -1.49
N LEU A 323 -8.24 11.75 -0.80
CA LEU A 323 -7.79 13.13 -0.60
C LEU A 323 -7.54 13.84 -1.94
N PHE A 324 -6.87 13.14 -2.86
CA PHE A 324 -6.59 13.65 -4.20
C PHE A 324 -7.86 13.90 -5.02
N GLN A 325 -8.84 12.99 -4.99
CA GLN A 325 -10.11 13.20 -5.70
C GLN A 325 -10.90 14.38 -5.14
N LEU A 326 -10.97 14.51 -3.82
CA LEU A 326 -11.61 15.65 -3.18
C LEU A 326 -10.89 16.96 -3.55
N TYR A 327 -9.56 16.97 -3.51
CA TYR A 327 -8.74 18.10 -3.96
C TYR A 327 -9.06 18.48 -5.41
N MET A 328 -9.17 17.52 -6.33
CA MET A 328 -9.45 17.79 -7.75
C MET A 328 -10.82 18.41 -7.97
N VAL A 329 -11.86 17.89 -7.30
CA VAL A 329 -13.21 18.46 -7.39
C VAL A 329 -13.22 19.89 -6.87
N VAL A 330 -12.63 20.13 -5.69
CA VAL A 330 -12.59 21.46 -5.08
C VAL A 330 -11.74 22.43 -5.92
N LEU A 331 -10.63 21.97 -6.49
CA LEU A 331 -9.77 22.76 -7.37
C LEU A 331 -10.53 23.25 -8.60
N ILE A 332 -11.27 22.36 -9.27
CA ILE A 332 -12.07 22.70 -10.44
C ILE A 332 -13.14 23.73 -10.07
N LEU A 333 -13.88 23.53 -8.97
CA LEU A 333 -14.90 24.48 -8.50
C LEU A 333 -14.30 25.84 -8.12
N TRP A 334 -13.14 25.83 -7.45
CA TRP A 334 -12.44 27.03 -7.03
C TRP A 334 -11.93 27.85 -8.23
N LEU A 335 -11.27 27.19 -9.20
CA LEU A 335 -10.83 27.83 -10.44
C LEU A 335 -12.03 28.33 -11.26
N ALA A 336 -13.09 27.53 -11.41
CA ALA A 336 -14.28 27.93 -12.14
C ALA A 336 -14.95 29.17 -11.54
N LYS A 337 -14.95 29.29 -10.20
CA LYS A 337 -15.48 30.47 -9.53
C LYS A 337 -14.59 31.70 -9.67
N ILE A 338 -13.26 31.53 -9.66
CA ILE A 338 -12.33 32.64 -9.83
C ILE A 338 -12.42 33.23 -11.24
N PHE A 339 -12.49 32.35 -12.25
CA PHE A 339 -12.56 32.72 -13.67
C PHE A 339 -14.01 32.67 -14.18
N GLU A 340 -14.97 33.11 -13.35
CA GLU A 340 -16.41 32.97 -13.65
C GLU A 340 -16.80 33.65 -14.97
N LYS A 341 -16.18 34.78 -15.30
CA LYS A 341 -16.47 35.54 -16.53
C LYS A 341 -16.04 34.76 -17.76
N GLU A 342 -14.84 34.19 -17.72
CA GLU A 342 -14.27 33.37 -18.79
C GLU A 342 -15.04 32.05 -18.94
N VAL A 343 -15.44 31.43 -17.83
CA VAL A 343 -16.24 30.19 -17.83
C VAL A 343 -17.62 30.44 -18.43
N ILE A 344 -18.29 31.53 -18.09
CA ILE A 344 -19.59 31.90 -18.67
C ILE A 344 -19.44 32.20 -20.17
N ALA A 345 -18.41 32.95 -20.57
CA ALA A 345 -18.13 33.22 -21.97
C ALA A 345 -17.87 31.92 -22.77
N LEU A 346 -17.14 30.96 -22.18
CA LEU A 346 -16.89 29.67 -22.79
C LEU A 346 -18.17 28.81 -22.89
N GLN A 347 -19.00 28.82 -21.86
CA GLN A 347 -20.28 28.11 -21.84
C GLN A 347 -21.24 28.66 -22.90
N GLN A 348 -21.36 29.98 -23.04
CA GLN A 348 -22.18 30.60 -24.08
C GLN A 348 -21.68 30.25 -25.49
N ARG A 349 -20.36 30.12 -25.67
CA ARG A 349 -19.74 29.80 -26.95
C ARG A 349 -19.94 28.34 -27.38
N TRP A 350 -19.77 27.38 -26.47
CA TRP A 350 -19.73 25.95 -26.81
C TRP A 350 -20.99 25.18 -26.39
N LEU A 351 -21.66 25.59 -25.32
CA LEU A 351 -22.76 24.85 -24.70
C LEU A 351 -23.89 25.78 -24.22
N PRO A 352 -24.51 26.60 -25.10
CA PRO A 352 -25.47 27.63 -24.71
C PRO A 352 -26.74 27.08 -24.03
N ARG A 353 -27.08 25.81 -24.24
CA ARG A 353 -28.25 25.16 -23.64
C ARG A 353 -28.03 24.68 -22.19
N LEU A 354 -26.80 24.69 -21.68
CA LEU A 354 -26.45 24.23 -20.33
C LEU A 354 -26.46 25.37 -19.31
N GLY A 355 -27.66 25.79 -18.86
CA GLY A 355 -27.83 26.77 -17.77
C GLY A 355 -27.37 26.29 -16.39
N LEU A 356 -26.99 25.02 -16.27
CA LEU A 356 -26.51 24.40 -15.03
C LEU A 356 -25.20 25.04 -14.54
N VAL A 357 -24.30 25.45 -15.45
CA VAL A 357 -23.02 26.07 -15.10
C VAL A 357 -23.23 27.40 -14.37
N GLN A 358 -24.12 28.25 -14.89
CA GLN A 358 -24.43 29.53 -14.28
C GLN A 358 -25.11 29.35 -12.92
N SER A 359 -25.99 28.36 -12.80
CA SER A 359 -26.66 28.01 -11.54
C SER A 359 -25.68 27.53 -10.45
N VAL A 360 -24.67 26.73 -10.83
CA VAL A 360 -23.62 26.28 -9.90
C VAL A 360 -22.73 27.45 -9.47
N LEU A 361 -22.33 28.33 -10.41
CA LEU A 361 -21.47 29.48 -10.10
C LEU A 361 -22.14 30.51 -9.18
N THR A 362 -23.46 30.72 -9.32
CA THR A 362 -24.22 31.59 -8.42
C THR A 362 -24.34 30.97 -7.03
N LEU A 363 -24.64 29.66 -6.94
CA LEU A 363 -24.68 28.91 -5.67
C LEU A 363 -23.35 28.95 -4.91
N LEU A 364 -22.22 28.96 -5.61
CA LEU A 364 -20.88 29.05 -5.00
C LEU A 364 -20.53 30.45 -4.48
N THR A 365 -21.27 31.50 -4.85
CA THR A 365 -20.98 32.89 -4.46
C THR A 365 -20.96 33.11 -2.94
N PRO A 366 -22.00 32.74 -2.17
CA PRO A 366 -21.96 32.87 -0.71
C PRO A 366 -20.90 31.97 -0.07
N LEU A 367 -20.56 30.85 -0.72
CA LEU A 367 -19.61 29.87 -0.18
C LEU A 367 -18.15 30.15 -0.58
N HIS A 368 -17.86 31.20 -1.35
CA HIS A 368 -16.53 31.41 -1.94
C HIS A 368 -15.39 31.44 -0.90
N ARG A 369 -15.59 32.11 0.24
CA ARG A 369 -14.60 32.15 1.33
C ARG A 369 -14.36 30.79 2.00
N ALA A 370 -15.43 30.01 2.15
CA ALA A 370 -15.32 28.66 2.67
C ALA A 370 -14.61 27.75 1.66
N LEU A 371 -14.91 27.89 0.37
CA LEU A 371 -14.26 27.17 -0.73
C LEU A 371 -12.75 27.45 -0.77
N GLU A 372 -12.32 28.71 -0.65
CA GLU A 372 -10.90 29.09 -0.53
C GLU A 372 -10.22 28.42 0.67
N THR A 373 -10.90 28.38 1.82
CA THR A 373 -10.33 27.79 3.04
C THR A 373 -10.21 26.27 2.93
N VAL A 374 -11.24 25.61 2.40
CA VAL A 374 -11.23 24.17 2.14
C VAL A 374 -10.14 23.82 1.13
N MET A 375 -10.02 24.58 0.04
CA MET A 375 -8.98 24.38 -0.96
C MET A 375 -7.57 24.52 -0.35
N LEU A 376 -7.35 25.52 0.50
CA LEU A 376 -6.06 25.71 1.19
C LEU A 376 -5.72 24.50 2.08
N VAL A 377 -6.68 24.04 2.88
CA VAL A 377 -6.48 22.87 3.76
C VAL A 377 -6.17 21.63 2.92
N LEU A 378 -6.95 21.37 1.86
CA LEU A 378 -6.73 20.22 0.97
C LEU A 378 -5.38 20.29 0.26
N ALA A 379 -4.95 21.46 -0.21
CA ALA A 379 -3.66 21.64 -0.86
C ALA A 379 -2.50 21.36 0.10
N VAL A 380 -2.56 21.89 1.32
CA VAL A 380 -1.53 21.64 2.35
C VAL A 380 -1.50 20.16 2.74
N LEU A 381 -2.66 19.54 2.98
CA LEU A 381 -2.74 18.12 3.32
C LEU A 381 -2.21 17.24 2.19
N LEU A 382 -2.59 17.54 0.94
CA LEU A 382 -2.14 16.77 -0.22
C LEU A 382 -0.63 16.92 -0.42
N GLY A 383 -0.09 18.14 -0.34
CA GLY A 383 1.36 18.39 -0.45
C GLY A 383 2.16 17.72 0.67
N ALA A 384 1.68 17.77 1.91
CA ALA A 384 2.29 17.07 3.04
C ALA A 384 2.25 15.55 2.85
N TYR A 385 1.12 15.01 2.37
CA TYR A 385 0.97 13.59 2.09
C TYR A 385 1.92 13.12 0.98
N THR A 386 1.99 13.82 -0.16
CA THR A 386 2.90 13.45 -1.25
C THR A 386 4.36 13.59 -0.83
N GLY A 387 4.69 14.62 -0.05
CA GLY A 387 6.02 14.78 0.52
C GLY A 387 6.40 13.65 1.47
N PHE A 388 5.48 13.22 2.33
CA PHE A 388 5.70 12.07 3.21
C PHE A 388 5.96 10.79 2.41
N LEU A 389 5.15 10.49 1.40
CA LEU A 389 5.37 9.34 0.53
C LEU A 389 6.71 9.41 -0.20
N LEU A 390 7.11 10.59 -0.67
CA LEU A 390 8.40 10.78 -1.33
C LEU A 390 9.57 10.60 -0.36
N SER A 391 9.42 11.05 0.90
CA SER A 391 10.43 10.82 1.95
C SER A 391 10.58 9.35 2.34
N ALA A 392 9.52 8.56 2.17
CA ALA A 392 9.55 7.12 2.39
C ALA A 392 10.24 6.34 1.25
N LEU A 393 10.60 6.99 0.13
CA LEU A 393 11.37 6.39 -0.95
C LEU A 393 12.83 6.20 -0.56
N LYS A 394 13.15 5.03 -0.01
CA LYS A 394 14.53 4.64 0.33
C LYS A 394 15.48 4.56 -0.87
N SER A 395 14.96 4.44 -2.10
CA SER A 395 15.74 4.27 -3.34
C SER A 395 16.56 5.51 -3.71
N TYR A 396 16.19 6.69 -3.19
CA TYR A 396 16.86 7.95 -3.50
C TYR A 396 17.33 8.61 -2.19
N PRO A 397 18.60 8.42 -1.79
CA PRO A 397 19.14 8.95 -0.53
C PRO A 397 18.93 10.46 -0.34
N PHE A 398 18.95 11.22 -1.43
CA PHE A 398 18.70 12.67 -1.43
C PHE A 398 17.25 13.06 -1.11
N LEU A 399 16.28 12.16 -1.31
CA LEU A 399 14.86 12.41 -1.04
C LEU A 399 14.40 11.85 0.31
N ASN A 400 15.18 10.99 0.96
CA ASN A 400 14.89 10.43 2.28
C ASN A 400 15.24 11.41 3.42
N ASN A 401 14.58 12.57 3.44
CA ASN A 401 14.78 13.61 4.45
C ASN A 401 13.42 14.05 5.05
N PRO A 402 13.28 14.15 6.38
CA PRO A 402 12.02 14.58 7.02
C PRO A 402 11.59 16.02 6.69
N ILE A 403 12.48 16.85 6.15
CA ILE A 403 12.22 18.24 5.74
C ILE A 403 11.59 18.31 4.34
N LEU A 404 11.69 17.23 3.56
CA LEU A 404 11.21 17.18 2.17
C LEU A 404 9.73 17.58 1.99
N PRO A 405 8.79 17.18 2.87
CA PRO A 405 7.39 17.61 2.77
C PRO A 405 7.22 19.13 2.88
N ALA A 406 8.02 19.78 3.73
CA ALA A 406 8.02 21.23 3.83
C ALA A 406 8.61 21.87 2.56
N LEU A 407 9.76 21.40 2.09
CA LEU A 407 10.39 21.88 0.85
C LEU A 407 9.48 21.74 -0.38
N PHE A 408 8.63 20.70 -0.39
CA PHE A 408 7.65 20.48 -1.45
C PHE A 408 6.54 21.53 -1.50
N LEU A 409 6.07 21.99 -0.34
CA LEU A 409 5.13 23.11 -0.30
C LEU A 409 5.77 24.40 -0.83
N PHE A 410 7.10 24.53 -0.72
CA PHE A 410 7.86 25.68 -1.23
C PHE A 410 8.37 25.51 -2.68
N SER A 411 8.39 24.30 -3.26
CA SER A 411 8.93 24.06 -4.61
C SER A 411 8.11 24.75 -5.71
N GLY A 412 6.81 24.95 -5.47
CA GLY A 412 5.91 25.72 -6.33
C GLY A 412 6.22 27.23 -6.41
N ILE A 413 7.19 27.75 -5.63
CA ILE A 413 7.58 29.17 -5.66
C ILE A 413 8.54 29.46 -6.83
N SER A 414 9.24 28.46 -7.36
CA SER A 414 10.27 28.66 -8.39
C SER A 414 9.75 29.27 -9.71
N PRO A 415 8.53 28.96 -10.19
CA PRO A 415 7.96 29.60 -11.39
C PRO A 415 7.45 31.03 -11.16
N ALA A 416 7.22 31.46 -9.91
CA ALA A 416 6.55 32.72 -9.57
C ALA A 416 7.50 33.93 -9.44
N ARG A 417 8.81 33.74 -9.66
CA ARG A 417 9.85 34.78 -9.51
C ARG A 417 10.22 35.50 -10.81
N ARG A 418 9.48 35.33 -11.90
CA ARG A 418 9.67 36.06 -13.16
C ARG A 418 8.45 36.86 -13.55
#